data_AF-A0AAD1DGE5-F1
#
_entry.id   AF-A0AAD1DGE5-F1
#
_cell.length_a   1.000
_cell.length_b   1.000
_cell.length_c   1.000
_cell.angle_alpha   90.00
_cell.angle_beta   90.00
_cell.angle_gamma   90.00
#
_symmetry.space_group_name_H-M   'P 1'
#
loop_
_entity.id
_entity.type
_entity.pdbx_description
1 polymer ?
#
loop_
_entity_poly.entity_id
_entity_poly.type
_entity_poly.pdbx_seq_one_letter_code
_entity_poly.pdbx_strand_id
1 'polypeptide(L)'
;MTRRYLKLAIVGSIFTLSACAQQSEIRQMNQSVSTLSKEMTQLNQQTVKITQQNVLNAKSSSGVYLLPAAKTPARLKSQIGTLRMSLLNITQDGDGTRLTLRIQGESNDPLPAFSATVASGQISGTTESYQEVNVQNQLISAPASVLAPSDVDIPLRLNGVTPEQVGFVRIHDIQPANLP
;
A
#
# COMPACT_ATOMS: atom_id res chain seq x y z
N MET A 1 24.07 73.51 -57.37
CA MET A 1 24.87 72.49 -58.08
C MET A 1 26.25 72.42 -57.43
N THR A 2 26.52 71.40 -56.58
CA THR A 2 27.82 70.73 -56.21
C THR A 2 27.70 70.10 -54.80
N ARG A 3 27.48 68.78 -54.72
CA ARG A 3 28.45 67.69 -54.42
C ARG A 3 28.90 67.65 -52.94
N ARG A 4 28.29 66.79 -52.12
CA ARG A 4 28.57 65.34 -51.87
C ARG A 4 29.74 65.08 -50.91
N TYR A 5 29.35 64.81 -49.67
CA TYR A 5 29.74 63.79 -48.70
C TYR A 5 31.19 63.27 -48.62
N LEU A 6 31.74 63.54 -47.43
CA LEU A 6 32.98 63.10 -46.82
C LEU A 6 33.03 61.57 -46.65
N LYS A 7 34.12 60.96 -47.10
CA LYS A 7 34.53 59.59 -46.73
C LYS A 7 35.27 59.64 -45.39
N LEU A 8 34.91 58.77 -44.46
CA LEU A 8 35.85 58.22 -43.49
C LEU A 8 35.37 56.83 -43.04
N ALA A 9 36.25 55.86 -43.22
CA ALA A 9 36.08 54.47 -42.85
C ALA A 9 36.77 54.23 -41.52
N ILE A 10 36.11 53.57 -40.56
CA ILE A 10 36.79 52.83 -39.48
C ILE A 10 36.03 51.53 -39.17
N VAL A 11 36.76 50.45 -39.45
CA VAL A 11 36.79 49.09 -38.88
C VAL A 11 35.93 48.84 -37.62
N GLY A 12 35.10 47.79 -37.69
CA GLY A 12 34.49 47.13 -36.53
C GLY A 12 34.57 45.62 -36.71
N SER A 13 35.27 44.96 -35.80
CA SER A 13 35.57 43.53 -35.80
C SER A 13 34.50 42.70 -35.06
N ILE A 14 34.55 41.38 -35.31
CA ILE A 14 34.18 40.24 -34.45
C ILE A 14 32.84 39.53 -34.76
N PHE A 15 33.00 38.35 -35.37
CA PHE A 15 32.35 37.06 -35.14
C PHE A 15 31.01 37.01 -34.36
N THR A 16 30.01 36.33 -34.93
CA THR A 16 29.62 34.96 -34.49
C THR A 16 28.64 34.29 -35.47
N LEU A 17 29.13 33.17 -36.02
CA LEU A 17 28.49 31.90 -36.39
C LEU A 17 27.01 31.84 -36.80
N SER A 18 26.83 31.38 -38.03
CA SER A 18 25.61 30.87 -38.63
C SER A 18 25.04 29.61 -37.94
N ALA A 19 23.73 29.45 -38.15
CA ALA A 19 22.96 28.20 -38.22
C ALA A 19 22.42 27.60 -36.91
N CYS A 20 21.14 27.92 -36.63
CA CYS A 20 20.25 27.04 -35.88
C CYS A 20 20.05 25.74 -36.67
N ALA A 21 20.62 24.63 -36.19
CA ALA A 21 20.32 23.29 -36.68
C ALA A 21 19.62 22.48 -35.58
N GLN A 22 18.31 22.36 -35.75
CA GLN A 22 17.46 21.19 -35.49
C GLN A 22 17.71 20.38 -34.20
N GLN A 23 16.96 20.77 -33.16
CA GLN A 23 16.76 20.01 -31.93
C GLN A 23 15.77 18.84 -32.17
N SER A 24 16.23 17.80 -32.86
CA SER A 24 15.43 16.58 -33.14
C SER A 24 15.59 15.45 -32.13
N GLU A 25 16.29 15.65 -31.01
CA GLU A 25 16.45 14.63 -29.95
C GLU A 25 15.48 14.77 -28.75
N ILE A 26 14.58 15.76 -28.74
CA ILE A 26 13.71 16.00 -27.56
C ILE A 26 12.37 15.27 -27.63
N ARG A 27 12.04 14.63 -28.76
CA ARG A 27 10.75 13.90 -28.89
C ARG A 27 10.79 12.44 -28.46
N GLN A 28 11.96 11.78 -28.46
CA GLN A 28 12.09 10.39 -27.97
C GLN A 28 12.38 10.29 -26.47
N MET A 29 12.83 11.37 -25.82
CA MET A 29 13.16 11.39 -24.39
C MET A 29 11.98 11.72 -23.46
N ASN A 30 10.74 11.72 -23.96
CA ASN A 30 9.55 11.96 -23.13
C ASN A 30 8.71 10.70 -22.89
N GLN A 31 8.86 9.65 -23.71
CA GLN A 31 8.06 8.43 -23.55
C GLN A 31 8.64 7.51 -22.47
N SER A 32 9.96 7.31 -22.43
CA SER A 32 10.64 6.41 -21.48
C SER A 32 10.78 6.96 -20.05
N VAL A 33 10.81 8.29 -19.89
CA VAL A 33 10.84 8.93 -18.55
C VAL A 33 9.43 8.99 -17.94
N SER A 34 8.37 9.04 -18.77
CA SER A 34 6.98 9.08 -18.29
C SER A 34 6.48 7.73 -17.75
N THR A 35 6.99 6.61 -18.25
CA THR A 35 6.66 5.27 -17.75
C THR A 35 7.47 4.93 -16.49
N LEU A 36 8.76 5.28 -16.43
CA LEU A 36 9.60 5.12 -15.24
C LEU A 36 9.17 6.02 -14.07
N SER A 37 8.69 7.23 -14.34
CA SER A 37 8.14 8.14 -13.32
C SER A 37 6.81 7.65 -12.74
N LYS A 38 5.97 6.99 -13.55
CA LYS A 38 4.70 6.43 -13.06
C LYS A 38 4.92 5.21 -12.15
N GLU A 39 5.85 4.32 -12.51
CA GLU A 39 6.22 3.17 -11.68
C GLU A 39 6.94 3.59 -10.38
N MET A 40 7.86 4.57 -10.43
CA MET A 40 8.48 5.17 -9.23
C MET A 40 7.44 5.81 -8.29
N THR A 41 6.43 6.51 -8.83
CA THR A 41 5.39 7.15 -8.00
C THR A 41 4.48 6.11 -7.33
N GLN A 42 4.13 5.03 -8.02
CA GLN A 42 3.32 3.93 -7.47
C GLN A 42 4.09 3.10 -6.42
N LEU A 43 5.35 2.76 -6.67
CA LEU A 43 6.19 2.04 -5.69
C LEU A 43 6.39 2.86 -4.41
N ASN A 44 6.50 4.19 -4.51
CA ASN A 44 6.67 5.06 -3.36
C ASN A 44 5.41 5.05 -2.46
N GLN A 45 4.21 5.09 -3.05
CA GLN A 45 2.96 5.05 -2.29
C GLN A 45 2.76 3.72 -1.55
N GLN A 46 3.05 2.58 -2.19
CA GLN A 46 2.94 1.29 -1.53
C GLN A 46 4.00 1.14 -0.43
N THR A 47 5.23 1.61 -0.66
CA THR A 47 6.30 1.60 0.35
C THR A 47 5.91 2.39 1.60
N VAL A 48 5.27 3.56 1.43
CA VAL A 48 4.73 4.34 2.55
C VAL A 48 3.70 3.53 3.35
N LYS A 49 2.80 2.81 2.67
CA LYS A 49 1.77 1.99 3.33
C LYS A 49 2.35 0.77 4.04
N ILE A 50 3.39 0.15 3.48
CA ILE A 50 4.13 -0.94 4.14
C ILE A 50 4.82 -0.41 5.42
N THR A 51 5.53 0.71 5.32
CA THR A 51 6.16 1.34 6.49
C THR A 51 5.13 1.72 7.55
N GLN A 52 3.99 2.28 7.12
CA GLN A 52 2.87 2.58 8.01
C GLN A 52 2.38 1.32 8.73
N GLN A 53 2.12 0.23 8.00
CA GLN A 53 1.70 -1.05 8.58
C GLN A 53 2.73 -1.59 9.58
N ASN A 54 4.02 -1.52 9.26
CA ASN A 54 5.07 -1.98 10.16
C ASN A 54 5.12 -1.18 11.46
N VAL A 55 4.99 0.15 11.39
CA VAL A 55 4.97 1.00 12.59
C VAL A 55 3.71 0.74 13.44
N LEU A 56 2.55 0.60 12.81
CA LEU A 56 1.31 0.25 13.52
C LEU A 56 1.44 -1.09 14.24
N ASN A 57 1.97 -2.11 13.58
CA ASN A 57 2.18 -3.43 14.17
C ASN A 57 3.25 -3.44 15.26
N ALA A 58 4.32 -2.66 15.11
CA ALA A 58 5.35 -2.54 16.15
C ALA A 58 4.82 -1.87 17.43
N LYS A 59 3.82 -0.99 17.31
CA LYS A 59 3.19 -0.29 18.44
C LYS A 59 1.93 -0.95 18.96
N SER A 60 1.37 -1.90 18.22
CA SER A 60 0.14 -2.58 18.59
C SER A 60 0.36 -3.48 19.79
N SER A 61 -0.39 -3.23 20.87
CA SER A 61 -0.52 -4.16 22.00
C SER A 61 -1.72 -5.10 21.83
N SER A 62 -2.59 -4.85 20.86
CA SER A 62 -3.86 -5.56 20.66
C SER A 62 -4.00 -6.00 19.21
N GLY A 63 -3.36 -7.13 18.89
CA GLY A 63 -3.48 -7.77 17.59
C GLY A 63 -2.62 -7.15 16.49
N VAL A 64 -2.96 -7.48 15.24
CA VAL A 64 -2.16 -7.17 14.06
C VAL A 64 -2.98 -6.38 13.04
N TYR A 65 -2.42 -5.27 12.56
CA TYR A 65 -2.93 -4.42 11.50
C TYR A 65 -2.50 -4.92 10.12
N LEU A 66 -3.46 -5.06 9.23
CA LEU A 66 -3.29 -5.25 7.81
C LEU A 66 -3.87 -4.03 7.09
N LEU A 67 -3.05 -3.34 6.31
CA LEU A 67 -3.48 -2.22 5.48
C LEU A 67 -3.77 -2.75 4.08
N PRO A 68 -5.01 -2.65 3.57
CA PRO A 68 -5.34 -3.08 2.20
C PRO A 68 -4.40 -2.51 1.14
N ALA A 69 -3.97 -1.26 1.32
CA ALA A 69 -3.05 -0.57 0.42
C ALA A 69 -1.58 -1.04 0.52
N ALA A 70 -1.17 -1.64 1.65
CA ALA A 70 0.19 -2.18 1.80
C ALA A 70 0.35 -3.52 1.06
N LYS A 71 -0.74 -4.32 1.00
CA LYS A 71 -0.76 -5.65 0.37
C LYS A 71 0.33 -6.60 0.89
N THR A 72 0.75 -6.40 2.14
CA THR A 72 1.79 -7.21 2.79
C THR A 72 1.22 -8.02 3.93
N PRO A 73 1.69 -9.26 4.12
CA PRO A 73 1.33 -10.04 5.28
C PRO A 73 1.91 -9.41 6.56
N ALA A 74 1.27 -9.69 7.69
CA ALA A 74 1.78 -9.33 9.01
C ALA A 74 1.79 -10.54 9.94
N ARG A 75 2.69 -10.52 10.92
CA ARG A 75 2.85 -11.61 11.89
C ARG A 75 2.23 -11.23 13.23
N LEU A 76 1.59 -12.21 13.86
CA LEU A 76 1.00 -12.09 15.18
C LEU A 76 1.41 -13.29 16.02
N LYS A 77 2.08 -13.02 17.15
CA LYS A 77 2.31 -14.04 18.18
C LYS A 77 1.05 -14.13 19.05
N SER A 78 0.41 -15.29 19.05
CA SER A 78 -0.84 -15.55 19.77
C SER A 78 -0.69 -16.73 20.73
N GLN A 79 -1.73 -16.99 21.53
CA GLN A 79 -1.78 -18.15 22.42
C GLN A 79 -1.90 -19.50 21.70
N ILE A 80 -2.26 -19.50 20.41
CA ILE A 80 -2.32 -20.70 19.55
C ILE A 80 -1.08 -20.86 18.66
N GLY A 81 -0.07 -20.01 18.84
CA GLY A 81 1.17 -20.02 18.04
C GLY A 81 1.39 -18.72 17.27
N THR A 82 2.43 -18.71 16.44
CA THR A 82 2.74 -17.58 15.57
C THR A 82 1.96 -17.72 14.26
N LEU A 83 1.18 -16.69 13.95
CA LEU A 83 0.31 -16.62 12.79
C LEU A 83 0.83 -15.58 11.81
N ARG A 84 0.78 -15.89 10.53
CA ARG A 84 1.00 -14.97 9.42
C ARG A 84 -0.34 -14.70 8.74
N MET A 85 -0.75 -13.44 8.72
CA MET A 85 -2.06 -13.03 8.20
C MET A 85 -1.91 -12.15 6.97
N SER A 86 -2.80 -12.28 6.00
CA SER A 86 -2.85 -11.43 4.81
C SER A 86 -4.27 -11.24 4.29
N LEU A 87 -4.50 -10.14 3.58
CA LEU A 87 -5.77 -9.84 2.91
C LEU A 87 -5.66 -10.16 1.43
N LEU A 88 -6.63 -10.91 0.91
CA LEU A 88 -6.74 -11.33 -0.48
C LEU A 88 -8.12 -10.97 -1.03
N ASN A 89 -8.27 -10.98 -2.36
CA ASN A 89 -9.57 -10.86 -3.05
C ASN A 89 -10.43 -9.66 -2.61
N ILE A 90 -9.81 -8.52 -2.30
CA ILE A 90 -10.52 -7.31 -1.86
C ILE A 90 -11.29 -6.76 -3.05
N THR A 91 -12.61 -6.84 -2.98
CA THR A 91 -13.54 -6.53 -4.08
C THR A 91 -14.77 -5.82 -3.55
N GLN A 92 -15.38 -4.98 -4.39
CA GLN A 92 -16.63 -4.32 -4.04
C GLN A 92 -17.78 -5.34 -3.95
N ASP A 93 -18.66 -5.16 -2.98
CA ASP A 93 -19.81 -6.03 -2.72
C ASP A 93 -21.01 -5.16 -2.30
N GLY A 94 -21.77 -4.69 -3.29
CA GLY A 94 -22.84 -3.71 -3.08
C GLY A 94 -22.29 -2.37 -2.58
N ASP A 95 -22.78 -1.93 -1.42
CA ASP A 95 -22.28 -0.77 -0.66
C ASP A 95 -21.12 -1.11 0.28
N GLY A 96 -20.68 -2.37 0.30
CA GLY A 96 -19.60 -2.87 1.14
C GLY A 96 -18.39 -3.40 0.37
N THR A 97 -17.53 -4.08 1.11
CA THR A 97 -16.31 -4.73 0.61
C THR A 97 -16.31 -6.19 1.02
N ARG A 98 -16.07 -7.08 0.05
CA ARG A 98 -15.77 -8.49 0.33
C ARG A 98 -14.27 -8.71 0.20
N LEU A 99 -13.69 -9.43 1.15
CA LEU A 99 -12.27 -9.80 1.13
C LEU A 99 -12.07 -11.19 1.75
N THR A 100 -10.89 -11.76 1.56
CA THR A 100 -10.48 -13.02 2.18
C THR A 100 -9.34 -12.74 3.13
N LEU A 101 -9.53 -13.09 4.41
CA LEU A 101 -8.46 -13.13 5.40
C LEU A 101 -7.80 -14.50 5.33
N ARG A 102 -6.55 -14.54 4.88
CA ARG A 102 -5.71 -15.73 4.93
C ARG A 102 -4.93 -15.76 6.23
N ILE A 103 -4.99 -16.88 6.94
CA ILE A 103 -4.27 -17.11 8.19
C ILE A 103 -3.41 -18.37 8.03
N GLN A 104 -2.10 -18.18 8.11
CA GLN A 104 -1.11 -19.24 8.00
C GLN A 104 -0.41 -19.47 9.34
N GLY A 105 -0.28 -20.72 9.77
CA GLY A 105 0.59 -21.08 10.89
C GLY A 105 2.05 -21.03 10.45
N GLU A 106 2.93 -20.38 11.23
CA GLU A 106 4.37 -20.39 10.93
C GLU A 106 5.08 -21.66 11.45
N SER A 107 4.45 -22.39 12.38
CA SER A 107 4.97 -23.67 12.87
C SER A 107 4.58 -24.83 11.94
N ASN A 108 5.29 -25.94 12.09
CA ASN A 108 4.93 -27.22 11.47
C ASN A 108 3.88 -27.98 12.29
N ASP A 109 3.28 -27.33 13.28
CA ASP A 109 2.20 -27.90 14.08
C ASP A 109 0.85 -27.50 13.47
N PRO A 110 -0.16 -28.39 13.47
CA PRO A 110 -1.49 -28.03 13.03
C PRO A 110 -2.10 -26.94 13.92
N LEU A 111 -2.71 -25.92 13.31
CA LEU A 111 -3.43 -24.88 14.05
C LEU A 111 -4.72 -25.46 14.65
N PRO A 112 -4.96 -25.31 15.97
CA PRO A 112 -6.22 -25.73 16.58
C PRO A 112 -7.37 -24.85 16.08
N ALA A 113 -8.61 -25.29 16.33
CA ALA A 113 -9.77 -24.43 16.09
C ALA A 113 -9.67 -23.17 16.97
N PHE A 114 -10.05 -22.01 16.43
CA PHE A 114 -9.99 -20.74 17.16
C PHE A 114 -11.07 -19.77 16.72
N SER A 115 -11.28 -18.76 17.56
CA SER A 115 -12.06 -17.57 17.27
C SER A 115 -11.17 -16.34 17.36
N ALA A 116 -11.54 -15.28 16.65
CA ALA A 116 -10.86 -14.00 16.69
C ALA A 116 -11.83 -12.86 16.38
N THR A 117 -11.49 -11.66 16.84
CA THR A 117 -12.22 -10.44 16.47
C THR A 117 -11.47 -9.74 15.34
N VAL A 118 -12.20 -9.42 14.27
CA VAL A 118 -11.72 -8.59 13.18
C VAL A 118 -12.34 -7.21 13.31
N ALA A 119 -11.53 -6.21 13.60
CA ALA A 119 -11.88 -4.81 13.54
C ALA A 119 -11.52 -4.25 12.16
N SER A 120 -12.39 -3.44 11.58
CA SER A 120 -12.13 -2.75 10.31
C SER A 120 -12.59 -1.31 10.41
N GLY A 121 -11.87 -0.39 9.77
CA GLY A 121 -12.20 1.03 9.85
C GLY A 121 -11.16 1.89 9.17
N GLN A 122 -11.07 3.14 9.62
CA GLN A 122 -10.11 4.12 9.13
C GLN A 122 -9.14 4.55 10.23
N ILE A 123 -7.96 4.97 9.83
CA ILE A 123 -6.95 5.51 10.74
C ILE A 123 -6.92 7.02 10.54
N SER A 124 -7.27 7.76 11.59
CA SER A 124 -7.10 9.21 11.66
C SER A 124 -5.83 9.56 12.44
N GLY A 125 -5.11 10.60 12.03
CA GLY A 125 -3.86 11.03 12.66
C GLY A 125 -2.58 10.53 11.96
N THR A 126 -1.49 10.42 12.72
CA THR A 126 -0.16 10.02 12.22
C THR A 126 0.23 8.63 12.73
N THR A 127 1.30 8.04 12.21
CA THR A 127 1.86 6.79 12.77
C THR A 127 2.39 6.94 14.20
N GLU A 128 2.52 8.16 14.71
CA GLU A 128 2.94 8.44 16.09
C GLU A 128 1.77 8.50 17.06
N SER A 129 0.68 9.14 16.64
CA SER A 129 -0.55 9.25 17.40
C SER A 129 -1.72 9.10 16.44
N TYR A 130 -2.40 7.96 16.53
CA TYR A 130 -3.53 7.63 15.68
C TYR A 130 -4.77 7.26 16.49
N GLN A 131 -5.92 7.42 15.86
CA GLN A 131 -7.20 6.95 16.35
C GLN A 131 -7.87 6.09 15.28
N GLU A 132 -8.40 4.95 15.69
CA GLU A 132 -9.29 4.15 14.85
C GLU A 132 -10.67 4.83 14.84
N VAL A 133 -11.19 5.13 13.65
CA VAL A 133 -12.49 5.77 13.46
C VAL A 133 -13.36 4.93 12.54
N ASN A 134 -14.69 5.05 12.70
CA ASN A 134 -15.67 4.27 11.93
C ASN A 134 -15.42 2.75 12.04
N VAL A 135 -15.09 2.29 13.25
CA VAL A 135 -14.71 0.89 13.50
C VAL A 135 -15.93 -0.02 13.50
N GLN A 136 -15.84 -1.10 12.74
CA GLN A 136 -16.78 -2.22 12.74
C GLN A 136 -16.05 -3.50 13.16
N ASN A 137 -16.65 -4.23 14.10
CA ASN A 137 -16.11 -5.49 14.61
C ASN A 137 -16.93 -6.67 14.07
N GLN A 138 -16.23 -7.72 13.66
CA GLN A 138 -16.80 -8.99 13.24
C GLN A 138 -16.08 -10.13 13.97
N LEU A 139 -16.86 -11.02 14.61
CA LEU A 139 -16.31 -12.26 15.15
C LEU A 139 -16.12 -13.27 14.01
N ILE A 140 -14.96 -13.92 13.99
CA ILE A 140 -14.66 -15.00 13.04
C ILE A 140 -14.34 -16.28 13.79
N SER A 141 -14.54 -17.40 13.12
CA SER A 141 -14.15 -18.71 13.62
C SER A 141 -13.41 -19.47 12.53
N ALA A 142 -12.32 -20.11 12.92
CA ALA A 142 -11.50 -20.95 12.08
C ALA A 142 -11.59 -22.40 12.58
N PRO A 143 -11.85 -23.37 11.70
CA PRO A 143 -11.81 -24.78 12.08
C PRO A 143 -10.37 -25.19 12.42
N ALA A 144 -10.22 -26.30 13.14
CA ALA A 144 -8.91 -26.90 13.36
C ALA A 144 -8.33 -27.33 12.01
N SER A 145 -7.08 -26.96 11.75
CA SER A 145 -6.34 -27.45 10.61
C SER A 145 -5.83 -28.86 10.92
N VAL A 146 -5.98 -29.76 9.96
CA VAL A 146 -5.41 -31.13 10.03
C VAL A 146 -4.04 -31.18 9.36
N LEU A 147 -3.70 -30.16 8.55
CA LEU A 147 -2.48 -30.10 7.75
C LEU A 147 -1.49 -29.08 8.31
N ALA A 148 -0.20 -29.38 8.14
CA ALA A 148 0.92 -28.51 8.45
C ALA A 148 1.78 -28.27 7.18
N PRO A 149 2.16 -27.02 6.87
CA PRO A 149 1.75 -25.79 7.54
C PRO A 149 0.25 -25.54 7.35
N SER A 150 -0.39 -25.04 8.39
CA SER A 150 -1.83 -24.76 8.35
C SER A 150 -2.09 -23.49 7.55
N ASP A 151 -3.04 -23.55 6.62
CA ASP A 151 -3.53 -22.40 5.86
C ASP A 151 -5.05 -22.38 5.93
N VAL A 152 -5.62 -21.26 6.38
CA VAL A 152 -7.06 -21.07 6.53
C VAL A 152 -7.47 -19.78 5.84
N ASP A 153 -8.38 -19.89 4.87
CA ASP A 153 -8.97 -18.76 4.17
C ASP A 153 -10.38 -18.49 4.71
N ILE A 154 -10.59 -17.30 5.27
CA ILE A 154 -11.87 -16.88 5.87
C ILE A 154 -12.45 -15.73 5.03
N PRO A 155 -13.62 -15.91 4.40
CA PRO A 155 -14.29 -14.82 3.71
C PRO A 155 -14.87 -13.81 4.72
N LEU A 156 -14.57 -12.52 4.52
CA LEU A 156 -15.09 -11.40 5.32
C LEU A 156 -15.92 -10.47 4.44
N ARG A 157 -16.94 -9.85 5.04
CA ARG A 157 -17.77 -8.81 4.42
C ARG A 157 -17.77 -7.60 5.34
N LEU A 158 -17.26 -6.48 4.84
CA LEU A 158 -17.24 -5.20 5.53
C LEU A 158 -18.41 -4.36 4.99
N ASN A 159 -19.31 -3.92 5.86
CA ASN A 159 -20.56 -3.29 5.43
C ASN A 159 -20.40 -1.76 5.35
N GLY A 160 -20.97 -1.12 4.33
CA GLY A 160 -21.00 0.34 4.21
C GLY A 160 -19.63 1.00 4.01
N VAL A 161 -18.64 0.26 3.51
CA VAL A 161 -17.29 0.76 3.19
C VAL A 161 -16.85 0.20 1.85
N THR A 162 -16.47 1.07 0.91
CA THR A 162 -15.92 0.61 -0.38
C THR A 162 -14.48 0.14 -0.23
N PRO A 163 -13.95 -0.70 -1.14
CA PRO A 163 -12.59 -1.25 -1.01
C PRO A 163 -11.50 -0.19 -0.82
N GLU A 164 -11.66 0.97 -1.44
CA GLU A 164 -10.72 2.11 -1.37
C GLU A 164 -10.82 2.86 -0.04
N GLN A 165 -11.94 2.75 0.66
CA GLN A 165 -12.22 3.41 1.93
C GLN A 165 -11.83 2.56 3.15
N VAL A 166 -11.51 1.28 2.96
CA VAL A 166 -11.00 0.41 4.02
C VAL A 166 -9.59 0.86 4.40
N GLY A 167 -9.46 1.57 5.52
CA GLY A 167 -8.18 2.07 6.00
C GLY A 167 -7.32 0.99 6.63
N PHE A 168 -7.92 0.12 7.44
CA PHE A 168 -7.25 -1.02 8.08
C PHE A 168 -8.21 -2.18 8.32
N VAL A 169 -7.62 -3.36 8.46
CA VAL A 169 -8.24 -4.55 9.05
C VAL A 169 -7.30 -5.02 10.16
N ARG A 170 -7.79 -5.05 11.41
CA ARG A 170 -7.03 -5.48 12.58
C ARG A 170 -7.62 -6.76 13.14
N ILE A 171 -6.77 -7.76 13.35
CA ILE A 171 -7.17 -9.04 13.91
C ILE A 171 -6.61 -9.13 15.33
N HIS A 172 -7.48 -9.32 16.31
CA HIS A 172 -7.16 -9.37 17.72
C HIS A 172 -8.04 -10.38 18.48
N ASP A 173 -7.81 -10.50 19.80
CA ASP A 173 -8.55 -11.39 20.70
C ASP A 173 -8.65 -12.84 20.20
N ILE A 174 -7.51 -13.40 19.75
CA ILE A 174 -7.45 -14.77 19.27
C ILE A 174 -7.56 -15.73 20.45
N GLN A 175 -8.62 -16.52 20.47
CA GLN A 175 -8.91 -17.50 21.51
C GLN A 175 -9.08 -18.89 20.89
N PRO A 176 -8.43 -19.96 21.41
CA PRO A 176 -8.74 -21.32 21.07
C PRO A 176 -10.24 -21.54 21.24
N ALA A 177 -10.86 -22.19 20.25
CA ALA A 177 -12.21 -22.67 20.42
C ALA A 177 -12.10 -23.87 21.37
N ASN A 178 -12.51 -23.67 22.63
CA ASN A 178 -12.64 -24.80 23.54
C ASN A 178 -13.60 -25.80 22.89
N LEU A 179 -13.08 -26.98 22.54
CA LEU A 179 -13.93 -28.13 22.28
C LEU A 179 -14.62 -28.45 23.61
N PRO A 180 -15.96 -28.48 23.67
CA PRO A 180 -16.67 -28.95 24.84
C PRO A 180 -16.34 -30.42 25.15
#